data_AF-A0A0C2YXD4-F1
#
_entry.id   AF-A0A0C2YXD4-F1
#
_cell.length_a   1.000
_cell.length_b   1.000
_cell.length_c   1.000
_cell.angle_alpha   90.00
_cell.angle_beta   90.00
_cell.angle_gamma   90.00
#
_symmetry.space_group_name_H-M   'P 1'
#
loop_
_entity.id
_entity.type
_entity.pdbx_description
1 polymer ?
#
loop_
_entity_poly.entity_id
_entity_poly.type
_entity_poly.pdbx_seq_one_letter_code
_entity_poly.pdbx_strand_id
1 'polypeptide(L)'
;MEIRQTVVAMFAVAVLSSSAVALAQPAPIDKAYESSKSAELESVKLQLATSSSPTALAELNEAESALRHLRETKAPDQRRKIAAELESALIRLRLEANNTSLKR
;
A
#
# COMPACT_ATOMS: atom_id res chain seq x y z
N MET A 1 -39.83 30.09 18.53
CA MET A 1 -39.03 29.96 17.29
C MET A 1 -37.90 29.00 17.59
N GLU A 2 -38.06 27.75 17.17
CA GLU A 2 -37.06 26.70 17.30
C GLU A 2 -36.02 26.83 16.20
N ILE A 3 -34.73 26.92 16.55
CA ILE A 3 -33.65 26.80 15.59
C ILE A 3 -32.94 25.50 15.88
N ARG A 4 -33.10 24.61 14.90
CA ARG A 4 -32.85 23.18 14.95
C ARG A 4 -31.36 22.87 14.98
N GLN A 5 -31.04 22.01 15.94
CA GLN A 5 -29.90 21.11 16.01
C GLN A 5 -29.82 20.25 14.73
N THR A 6 -29.06 20.64 13.71
CA THR A 6 -28.66 19.72 12.61
C THR A 6 -27.55 20.29 11.72
N VAL A 7 -26.37 20.57 12.28
CA VAL A 7 -25.14 20.63 11.45
C VAL A 7 -23.95 20.04 12.23
N VAL A 8 -24.16 18.88 12.84
CA VAL A 8 -23.09 17.94 13.21
C VAL A 8 -23.15 16.83 12.18
N ALA A 9 -22.49 17.01 11.02
CA ALA A 9 -22.12 15.96 10.06
C ALA A 9 -21.67 16.58 8.73
N MET A 10 -20.57 17.34 8.70
CA MET A 10 -19.92 17.64 7.42
C MET A 10 -18.42 17.90 7.49
N PHE A 11 -17.74 17.36 8.52
CA PHE A 11 -16.28 17.16 8.46
C PHE A 11 -15.96 15.82 7.78
N ALA A 12 -16.56 15.63 6.60
CA ALA A 12 -16.23 14.54 5.71
C ALA A 12 -14.99 14.93 4.92
N VAL A 13 -13.88 14.27 5.24
CA VAL A 13 -12.88 13.78 4.28
C VAL A 13 -12.40 14.85 3.27
N ALA A 14 -11.47 15.67 3.72
CA ALA A 14 -10.52 16.34 2.83
C ALA A 14 -9.10 16.07 3.32
N VAL A 15 -8.74 14.78 3.47
CA VAL A 15 -7.33 14.41 3.44
C VAL A 15 -6.91 14.59 1.99
N LEU A 16 -6.36 15.78 1.75
CA LEU A 16 -5.68 16.18 0.53
C LEU A 16 -4.82 15.00 0.06
N SER A 17 -5.34 14.31 -0.95
CA SER A 17 -4.57 13.44 -1.81
C SER A 17 -3.57 14.34 -2.52
N SER A 18 -2.42 14.58 -1.86
CA SER A 18 -1.22 15.04 -2.55
C SER A 18 -0.73 13.89 -3.41
N SER A 19 -1.46 13.61 -4.48
CA SER A 19 -0.92 12.98 -5.69
C SER A 19 0.02 14.00 -6.33
N ALA A 20 1.18 14.18 -5.70
CA ALA A 20 2.34 14.63 -6.43
C ALA A 20 2.57 13.57 -7.52
N VAL A 21 2.10 13.86 -8.72
CA VAL A 21 2.57 13.22 -9.95
C VAL A 21 4.02 13.68 -10.11
N ALA A 22 4.89 13.11 -9.28
CA ALA A 22 6.32 13.20 -9.46
C ALA A 22 6.60 12.47 -10.76
N LEU A 23 6.85 13.27 -11.80
CA LEU A 23 7.46 12.84 -13.05
C LEU A 23 8.49 11.76 -12.73
N ALA A 24 8.36 10.61 -13.40
CA ALA A 24 9.07 9.35 -13.19
C ALA A 24 10.60 9.47 -13.32
N GLN A 25 11.22 10.24 -12.42
CA GLN A 25 12.59 10.06 -12.05
C GLN A 25 12.62 8.89 -11.07
N PRO A 26 13.52 7.91 -11.25
CA PRO A 26 13.64 6.81 -10.31
C PRO A 26 13.99 7.39 -8.94
N ALA A 27 13.00 7.42 -8.05
CA ALA A 27 13.21 7.87 -6.68
C ALA A 27 14.32 6.99 -6.06
N PRO A 28 15.24 7.58 -5.28
CA PRO A 28 16.25 6.79 -4.60
C PRO A 28 15.56 5.74 -3.73
N ILE A 29 16.00 4.48 -3.85
CA ILE A 29 15.51 3.38 -3.02
C ILE A 29 16.26 3.45 -1.70
N ASP A 30 15.79 4.32 -0.84
CA ASP A 30 16.37 4.66 0.46
C ASP A 30 15.46 4.19 1.61
N LYS A 31 15.78 4.59 2.85
CA LYS A 31 14.97 4.20 4.01
C LYS A 31 13.57 4.78 3.98
N ALA A 32 13.36 5.96 3.38
CA ALA A 32 12.04 6.53 3.23
C ALA A 32 11.17 5.69 2.29
N TYR A 33 11.75 5.23 1.17
CA TYR A 33 11.10 4.28 0.27
C TYR A 33 10.71 2.98 1.00
N GLU A 34 11.65 2.37 1.73
CA GLU A 34 11.39 1.14 2.50
C GLU A 34 10.27 1.33 3.54
N SER A 35 10.27 2.46 4.24
CA SER A 35 9.23 2.78 5.24
C SER A 35 7.87 2.97 4.59
N SER A 36 7.82 3.65 3.44
CA SER A 36 6.60 3.85 2.67
C SER A 36 6.01 2.51 2.22
N LYS A 37 6.84 1.62 1.64
CA LYS A 37 6.40 0.28 1.24
C LYS A 37 6.00 -0.60 2.43
N SER A 38 6.63 -0.43 3.59
CA SER A 38 6.23 -1.12 4.82
C SER A 38 4.82 -0.71 5.26
N ALA A 39 4.55 0.60 5.30
CA ALA A 39 3.23 1.13 5.64
C ALA A 39 2.16 0.72 4.61
N GLU A 40 2.52 0.70 3.33
CA GLU A 40 1.66 0.20 2.27
C GLU A 40 1.29 -1.28 2.51
N LEU A 41 2.27 -2.13 2.81
CA LEU A 41 2.06 -3.55 3.06
C LEU A 41 1.18 -3.78 4.31
N GLU A 42 1.39 -3.02 5.39
CA GLU A 42 0.52 -3.05 6.58
C GLU A 42 -0.92 -2.65 6.25
N SER A 43 -1.12 -1.62 5.42
CA SER A 43 -2.46 -1.19 5.02
C SER A 43 -3.22 -2.29 4.27
N VAL A 44 -2.53 -3.02 3.39
CA VAL A 44 -3.15 -4.10 2.61
C VAL A 44 -3.37 -5.34 3.50
N LYS A 45 -2.47 -5.63 4.45
CA LYS A 45 -2.68 -6.67 5.47
C LYS A 45 -3.98 -6.44 6.24
N LEU A 46 -4.25 -5.21 6.67
CA LEU A 46 -5.48 -4.88 7.40
C LEU A 46 -6.73 -5.09 6.54
N GLN A 47 -6.67 -4.76 5.25
CA GLN A 47 -7.78 -5.03 4.31
C GLN A 47 -7.99 -6.54 4.14
N LEU A 48 -6.91 -7.30 3.96
CA LEU A 48 -6.94 -8.75 3.82
C LEU A 48 -7.30 -9.48 5.10
N ALA A 49 -7.09 -8.91 6.29
CA ALA A 49 -7.53 -9.52 7.55
C ALA A 49 -9.06 -9.71 7.59
N THR A 50 -9.80 -8.95 6.77
CA THR A 50 -11.24 -9.10 6.62
C THR A 50 -11.64 -10.10 5.51
N SER A 51 -10.66 -10.66 4.79
CA SER A 51 -10.80 -11.49 3.58
C SER A 51 -9.85 -12.68 3.58
N SER A 52 -10.35 -13.90 3.86
CA SER A 52 -9.54 -15.12 3.74
C SER A 52 -9.39 -15.58 2.29
N SER A 53 -8.45 -14.99 1.54
CA SER A 53 -8.05 -15.47 0.21
C SER A 53 -6.66 -16.14 0.28
N PRO A 54 -6.53 -17.44 -0.06
CA PRO A 54 -5.23 -18.14 -0.03
C PRO A 54 -4.24 -17.55 -1.04
N THR A 55 -4.72 -17.06 -2.18
CA THR A 55 -3.90 -16.35 -3.17
C THR A 55 -3.35 -15.05 -2.59
N ALA A 56 -4.17 -14.29 -1.86
CA ALA A 56 -3.73 -13.06 -1.20
C ALA A 56 -2.64 -13.32 -0.15
N LEU A 57 -2.73 -14.43 0.58
CA LEU A 57 -1.71 -14.82 1.56
C LEU A 57 -0.38 -15.20 0.90
N ALA A 58 -0.41 -15.83 -0.27
CA ALA A 58 0.81 -16.14 -1.02
C ALA A 58 1.50 -14.85 -1.52
N GLU A 59 0.73 -13.96 -2.13
CA GLU A 59 1.23 -12.66 -2.61
C GLU A 59 1.73 -11.77 -1.46
N LEU A 60 1.08 -11.85 -0.30
CA LEU A 60 1.51 -11.13 0.90
C LEU A 60 2.89 -11.59 1.36
N ASN A 61 3.10 -12.91 1.46
CA ASN A 61 4.38 -13.48 1.83
C ASN A 61 5.49 -13.10 0.84
N GLU A 62 5.17 -13.07 -0.47
CA GLU A 62 6.12 -12.64 -1.50
C GLU A 62 6.51 -11.17 -1.32
N ALA A 63 5.53 -10.28 -1.09
CA ALA A 63 5.78 -8.87 -0.82
C ALA A 63 6.61 -8.66 0.45
N GLU A 64 6.34 -9.40 1.53
CA GLU A 64 7.12 -9.32 2.78
C GLU A 64 8.56 -9.78 2.59
N SER A 65 8.74 -10.88 1.86
CA SER A 65 10.07 -11.41 1.51
C SER A 65 10.86 -10.41 0.67
N ALA A 66 10.24 -9.84 -0.37
CA ALA A 66 10.86 -8.83 -1.22
C ALA A 66 11.25 -7.57 -0.43
N LEU A 67 10.38 -7.09 0.46
CA LEU A 67 10.68 -5.94 1.32
C LEU A 67 11.84 -6.23 2.28
N ARG A 68 11.91 -7.43 2.85
CA ARG A 68 13.03 -7.84 3.69
C ARG A 68 14.34 -7.89 2.90
N HIS A 69 14.33 -8.53 1.72
CA HIS A 69 15.50 -8.58 0.84
C HIS A 69 15.93 -7.19 0.39
N LEU A 70 15.00 -6.27 0.17
CA LEU A 70 15.30 -4.88 -0.19
C LEU A 70 16.14 -4.20 0.90
N ARG A 71 15.77 -4.39 2.17
CA ARG A 71 16.43 -3.81 3.35
C ARG A 71 17.83 -4.40 3.58
N GLU A 72 17.99 -5.69 3.28
CA GLU A 72 19.25 -6.42 3.46
C GLU A 72 20.23 -6.18 2.29
N THR A 73 19.72 -5.90 1.09
CA THR A 73 20.53 -5.70 -0.12
C THR A 73 21.17 -4.31 -0.14
N LYS A 74 22.49 -4.27 -0.35
CA LYS A 74 23.27 -3.02 -0.47
C LYS A 74 23.53 -2.60 -1.91
N ALA A 75 23.59 -3.55 -2.84
CA ALA A 75 23.90 -3.28 -4.24
C ALA A 75 22.75 -2.50 -4.91
N PRO A 76 22.99 -1.30 -5.49
CA PRO A 76 21.93 -0.41 -5.95
C PRO A 76 21.11 -1.01 -7.09
N ASP A 77 21.74 -1.71 -8.05
CA ASP A 77 21.03 -2.33 -9.16
C ASP A 77 20.17 -3.52 -8.72
N GLN A 78 20.65 -4.28 -7.74
CA GLN A 78 19.86 -5.36 -7.14
C GLN A 78 18.71 -4.82 -6.29
N ARG A 79 18.92 -3.72 -5.55
CA ARG A 79 17.83 -3.01 -4.85
C ARG A 79 16.75 -2.54 -5.82
N ARG A 80 17.12 -2.01 -6.99
CA ARG A 80 16.16 -1.62 -8.04
C ARG A 80 15.33 -2.80 -8.54
N LYS A 81 15.98 -3.94 -8.81
CA LYS A 81 15.27 -5.15 -9.22
C LYS A 81 14.29 -5.63 -8.15
N ILE A 82 14.74 -5.72 -6.90
CA ILE A 82 13.89 -6.14 -5.78
C ILE A 82 12.74 -5.15 -5.55
N ALA A 83 12.99 -3.84 -5.72
CA ALA A 83 11.94 -2.83 -5.62
C ALA A 83 10.86 -3.02 -6.68
N ALA A 84 11.23 -3.32 -7.93
CA ALA A 84 10.27 -3.62 -8.99
C ALA A 84 9.47 -4.91 -8.72
N GLU A 85 10.13 -5.95 -8.20
CA GLU A 85 9.46 -7.18 -7.76
C GLU A 85 8.45 -6.91 -6.63
N LEU A 86 8.86 -6.13 -5.62
CA LEU A 86 7.99 -5.69 -4.53
C LEU A 86 6.78 -4.91 -5.02
N GLU A 87 6.97 -3.97 -5.95
CA GLU A 87 5.86 -3.21 -6.52
C GLU A 87 4.87 -4.10 -7.30
N SER A 88 5.38 -5.06 -8.07
CA SER A 88 4.54 -6.04 -8.77
C SER A 88 3.71 -6.87 -7.79
N ALA A 89 4.32 -7.38 -6.73
CA ALA A 89 3.63 -8.13 -5.68
C ALA A 89 2.55 -7.27 -4.98
N LEU A 90 2.87 -6.01 -4.63
CA LEU A 90 1.91 -5.09 -4.00
C LEU A 90 0.74 -4.75 -4.93
N ILE A 91 0.97 -4.62 -6.24
CA ILE A 91 -0.10 -4.42 -7.22
C ILE A 91 -1.03 -5.63 -7.26
N ARG A 92 -0.49 -6.87 -7.34
CA ARG A 92 -1.30 -8.10 -7.32
C ARG A 92 -2.09 -8.22 -6.02
N LEU A 93 -1.46 -7.92 -4.90
CA LEU A 93 -2.09 -7.96 -3.58
C LEU A 93 -3.25 -6.96 -3.45
N ARG A 94 -3.07 -5.74 -3.98
CA ARG A 94 -4.14 -4.73 -4.03
C ARG A 94 -5.30 -5.14 -4.92
N LEU A 95 -5.03 -5.74 -6.08
CA LEU A 95 -6.07 -6.26 -6.96
C LEU A 95 -6.91 -7.31 -6.24
N GLU A 96 -6.28 -8.20 -5.47
CA GLU A 96 -6.97 -9.23 -4.71
C GLU A 96 -7.77 -8.65 -3.52
N ALA A 97 -7.21 -7.67 -2.80
CA ALA A 97 -7.90 -6.96 -1.73
C ALA A 97 -9.14 -6.19 -2.24
N ASN A 98 -9.01 -5.53 -3.40
CA ASN A 98 -10.12 -4.81 -4.05
C ASN A 98 -11.18 -5.78 -4.61
N ASN A 99 -10.77 -6.88 -5.24
CA ASN A 99 -11.68 -7.93 -5.71
C ASN A 99 -12.51 -8.53 -4.57
N THR A 100 -11.91 -8.67 -3.39
CA THR A 100 -12.67 -9.21 -2.24
C THR A 100 -13.64 -8.18 -1.67
N SER A 101 -13.34 -6.88 -1.78
CA SER A 101 -14.25 -5.81 -1.37
C SER A 101 -15.49 -5.71 -2.27
N LEU A 102 -15.37 -6.05 -3.57
CA LEU A 102 -16.48 -6.07 -4.54
C LEU A 102 -17.41 -7.28 -4.42
N LYS A 103 -16.96 -8.37 -3.77
CA LYS A 103 -17.75 -9.60 -3.60
C LYS A 103 -18.60 -9.62 -2.32
N ARG A 104 -18.55 -8.57 -1.50
CA ARG A 104 -19.33 -8.47 -0.25
C ARG A 104 -20.58 -7.62 -0.42
#